data_AF-A0AAU7TLC7-F1
#
_entry.id   AF-A0AAU7TLC7-F1
#
_cell.length_a   1.000
_cell.length_b   1.000
_cell.length_c   1.000
_cell.angle_alpha   90.00
_cell.angle_beta   90.00
_cell.angle_gamma   90.00
#
_symmetry.space_group_name_H-M   'P 1'
#
loop_
_entity.id
_entity.type
_entity.pdbx_description
1 polymer ?
#
loop_
_entity_poly.entity_id
_entity_poly.type
_entity_poly.pdbx_seq_one_letter_code
_entity_poly.pdbx_strand_id
1 'polypeptide(L)'
;MTDDTPRVVFLFDDTDVCLFPSLDTAEDWMEAIDVDDNEYTAALTDTGRVIRMRTEKGLVVLELTEQTDLPKLRELLRDHGESIGQRGIELAPVAFANRSWKEDWDSRWPQWPRWLDKRLHPHGPIQA
;
A
#
# COMPACT_ATOMS: atom_id res chain seq x y z
N MET A 1 17.48 7.56 16.89
CA MET A 1 17.06 6.54 15.91
C MET A 1 15.68 7.00 15.48
N THR A 2 15.60 7.65 14.32
CA THR A 2 14.29 7.95 13.71
C THR A 2 13.64 6.61 13.38
N ASP A 3 12.38 6.46 13.76
CA ASP A 3 11.57 5.31 13.40
C ASP A 3 11.50 5.25 11.88
N ASP A 4 12.26 4.32 11.28
CA ASP A 4 12.43 4.17 9.83
C ASP A 4 11.35 3.24 9.24
N THR A 5 10.31 3.00 10.04
CA THR A 5 9.13 2.23 9.66
C THR A 5 8.33 3.02 8.62
N PRO A 6 8.09 2.47 7.42
CA PRO A 6 7.28 3.14 6.42
C PRO A 6 5.85 3.30 6.93
N ARG A 7 5.23 4.44 6.62
CA ARG A 7 3.82 4.69 6.97
C ARG A 7 2.88 4.04 5.96
N VAL A 8 3.35 3.92 4.72
CA VAL A 8 2.63 3.27 3.63
C VAL A 8 3.62 2.49 2.78
N VAL A 9 3.23 1.29 2.40
CA VAL A 9 3.85 0.47 1.36
C VAL A 9 2.94 0.54 0.13
N PHE A 10 3.49 1.02 -0.98
CA PHE A 10 2.85 1.04 -2.29
C PHE A 10 3.38 -0.13 -3.10
N LEU A 11 2.50 -1.03 -3.49
CA LEU A 11 2.78 -2.17 -4.36
C LEU A 11 2.06 -1.95 -5.69
N PHE A 12 2.80 -1.91 -6.79
CA PHE A 12 2.27 -1.67 -8.12
C PHE A 12 2.33 -2.95 -8.94
N ASP A 13 1.26 -3.24 -9.68
CA ASP A 13 1.26 -4.17 -10.80
C ASP A 13 1.04 -3.40 -12.12
N ASP A 14 0.74 -4.08 -13.21
CA ASP A 14 0.49 -3.44 -14.52
C ASP A 14 -0.83 -2.66 -14.59
N THR A 15 -1.73 -2.87 -13.64
CA THR A 15 -3.12 -2.40 -13.67
C THR A 15 -3.49 -1.46 -12.53
N ASP A 16 -2.95 -1.68 -11.33
CA ASP A 16 -3.40 -1.04 -10.11
C ASP A 16 -2.26 -0.82 -9.09
N VAL A 17 -2.60 -0.16 -7.98
CA VAL A 17 -1.75 0.02 -6.82
C VAL A 17 -2.45 -0.48 -5.56
N CYS A 18 -1.81 -1.43 -4.88
CA CYS A 18 -2.19 -1.87 -3.55
C CYS A 18 -1.46 -1.07 -2.46
N LEU A 19 -2.16 -0.75 -1.38
CA LEU A 19 -1.68 0.13 -0.31
C LEU A 19 -1.72 -0.59 1.04
N PHE A 20 -0.56 -0.75 1.67
CA PHE A 20 -0.46 -1.47 2.95
C PHE A 20 0.13 -0.60 4.06
N PRO A 21 -0.31 -0.78 5.32
CA PRO A 21 0.21 -0.02 6.46
C PRO A 21 1.59 -0.49 6.95
N SER A 22 2.06 -1.64 6.48
CA SER A 22 3.34 -2.22 6.87
C SER A 22 3.83 -3.22 5.83
N LEU A 23 5.10 -3.61 5.92
CA LEU A 23 5.67 -4.69 5.09
C LEU A 23 4.99 -6.03 5.42
N ASP A 24 4.85 -6.37 6.70
CA ASP A 24 4.23 -7.62 7.14
C ASP A 24 2.82 -7.80 6.56
N THR A 25 2.00 -6.74 6.53
CA THR A 25 0.65 -6.81 5.94
C THR A 25 0.69 -7.02 4.42
N ALA A 26 1.70 -6.47 3.73
CA ALA A 26 1.89 -6.70 2.30
C ALA A 26 2.39 -8.14 2.05
N GLU A 27 3.37 -8.62 2.82
CA GLU A 27 3.88 -10.01 2.75
C GLU A 27 2.77 -11.05 2.93
N ASP A 28 1.87 -10.83 3.90
CA ASP A 28 0.75 -11.73 4.18
C ASP A 28 -0.33 -11.72 3.07
N TRP A 29 -0.42 -10.63 2.30
CA TRP A 29 -1.41 -10.47 1.24
C TRP A 29 -0.91 -10.95 -0.12
N MET A 30 0.36 -10.69 -0.43
CA MET A 30 0.96 -11.01 -1.74
C MET A 30 1.07 -12.52 -1.96
N GLU A 31 0.77 -12.97 -3.18
CA GLU A 31 1.01 -14.36 -3.56
C GLU A 31 2.46 -14.56 -4.02
N ALA A 32 3.10 -15.63 -3.55
CA ALA A 32 4.48 -15.94 -3.92
C ALA A 32 4.64 -16.19 -5.44
N ILE A 33 3.62 -16.76 -6.08
CA ILE A 33 3.64 -17.04 -7.52
C ILE A 33 3.69 -15.75 -8.35
N ASP A 34 2.92 -14.74 -7.97
CA ASP A 34 2.91 -13.41 -8.63
C ASP A 34 4.28 -12.72 -8.52
N VAL A 35 4.98 -12.91 -7.39
CA VAL A 35 6.35 -12.41 -7.21
C VAL A 35 7.32 -13.14 -8.14
N ASP A 36 7.25 -14.47 -8.22
CA ASP A 36 8.12 -15.28 -9.07
C ASP A 36 7.88 -15.01 -10.58
N ASP A 37 6.63 -14.75 -10.96
CA ASP A 37 6.22 -14.43 -12.33
C ASP A 37 6.43 -12.95 -12.71
N ASN A 38 6.90 -12.12 -11.77
CA ASN A 38 7.13 -10.68 -11.93
C ASN A 38 5.86 -9.87 -12.28
N GLU A 39 4.71 -10.24 -11.72
CA GLU A 39 3.46 -9.48 -11.91
C GLU A 39 3.51 -8.13 -11.16
N TYR A 40 4.19 -8.08 -10.02
CA TYR A 40 4.43 -6.83 -9.31
C TYR A 40 5.60 -6.06 -9.94
N THR A 41 5.29 -4.89 -10.50
CA THR A 41 6.25 -4.08 -11.26
C THR A 41 7.11 -3.19 -10.36
N ALA A 42 6.61 -2.79 -9.19
CA ALA A 42 7.37 -2.01 -8.22
C ALA A 42 6.79 -2.08 -6.81
N ALA A 43 7.67 -1.96 -5.80
CA ALA A 43 7.27 -1.76 -4.41
C ALA A 43 8.09 -0.62 -3.79
N LEU A 44 7.41 0.41 -3.27
CA LEU A 44 8.05 1.60 -2.68
C LEU A 44 7.33 2.05 -1.40
N THR A 45 8.06 2.70 -0.50
CA THR A 45 7.48 3.35 0.68
C THR A 45 6.94 4.75 0.37
N ASP A 46 6.23 5.38 1.30
CA ASP A 46 5.76 6.78 1.19
C ASP A 46 6.85 7.84 1.02
N THR A 47 8.11 7.48 1.32
CA THR A 47 9.28 8.33 1.10
C THR A 47 10.02 8.02 -0.21
N GLY A 48 9.56 7.01 -0.95
CA GLY A 48 10.19 6.52 -2.19
C GLY A 48 11.30 5.49 -1.95
N ARG A 49 11.53 5.03 -0.72
CA ARG A 49 12.50 3.93 -0.47
C ARG A 49 12.05 2.67 -1.21
N VAL A 50 12.95 2.07 -1.98
CA VAL A 50 12.68 0.89 -2.81
C VAL A 50 12.64 -0.34 -1.92
N ILE A 51 11.62 -1.17 -2.13
CA ILE A 51 11.44 -2.45 -1.45
C ILE A 51 11.81 -3.56 -2.43
N ARG A 52 12.73 -4.44 -2.02
CA ARG A 52 13.06 -5.64 -2.77
C ARG A 52 12.06 -6.73 -2.41
N MET A 53 11.46 -7.35 -3.43
CA MET A 53 10.56 -8.49 -3.32
C MET A 53 11.32 -9.76 -3.67
N ARG A 54 11.09 -10.84 -2.92
CA ARG A 54 11.55 -12.19 -3.27
C ARG A 54 10.63 -13.23 -2.64
N THR A 55 10.77 -14.47 -3.08
CA THR A 55 10.14 -15.61 -2.41
C THR A 55 11.16 -16.42 -1.61
N GLU A 56 10.75 -16.93 -0.44
CA GLU A 56 11.52 -17.89 0.34
C GLU A 56 10.58 -18.97 0.89
N LYS A 57 10.81 -20.23 0.51
CA LYS A 57 10.00 -21.39 0.96
C LYS A 57 8.49 -21.22 0.73
N GLY A 58 8.12 -20.55 -0.37
CA GLY A 58 6.73 -20.30 -0.74
C GLY A 58 6.07 -19.13 0.00
N LEU A 59 6.85 -18.32 0.70
CA LEU A 59 6.40 -17.08 1.34
C LEU A 59 7.04 -15.87 0.65
N VAL A 60 6.33 -14.75 0.61
CA VAL A 60 6.88 -13.48 0.15
C VAL A 60 7.73 -12.87 1.25
N VAL A 61 8.87 -12.30 0.86
CA VAL A 61 9.76 -11.54 1.75
C VAL A 61 10.05 -10.18 1.11
N LEU A 62 9.73 -9.13 1.86
CA LEU A 62 9.94 -7.74 1.51
C LEU A 62 11.10 -7.16 2.33
N GLU A 63 12.04 -6.51 1.64
CA GLU A 63 13.22 -5.93 2.29
C GLU A 63 13.40 -4.48 1.85
N LEU A 64 13.45 -3.56 2.82
CA LEU A 64 13.82 -2.18 2.57
C LEU A 64 15.28 -2.11 2.09
N THR A 65 15.49 -1.47 0.95
CA THR A 65 16.83 -1.25 0.41
C THR A 65 17.34 0.15 0.78
N GLU A 66 18.65 0.38 0.69
CA GLU A 66 19.20 1.74 0.87
C GLU A 66 18.89 2.69 -0.30
N GLN A 67 18.22 2.19 -1.36
CA GLN A 67 17.87 2.99 -2.53
C GLN A 67 16.56 3.74 -2.30
N THR A 68 16.53 5.01 -2.71
CA THR A 68 15.33 5.85 -2.73
C THR A 68 15.08 6.35 -4.15
N ASP A 69 13.85 6.19 -4.62
CA ASP A 69 13.37 6.65 -5.92
C ASP A 69 11.99 7.33 -5.79
N LEU A 70 11.99 8.48 -5.12
CA LEU A 70 10.79 9.33 -4.99
C LEU A 70 10.24 9.80 -6.35
N PRO A 71 11.06 10.14 -7.37
CA PRO A 71 10.55 10.42 -8.71
C PRO A 71 9.74 9.26 -9.29
N LYS A 72 10.20 8.01 -9.15
CA LYS A 72 9.45 6.84 -9.63
C LYS A 72 8.12 6.66 -8.91
N LEU A 73 8.08 6.80 -7.59
CA LEU A 73 6.83 6.76 -6.83
C LEU A 73 5.82 7.80 -7.36
N ARG A 74 6.30 9.03 -7.61
CA ARG A 74 5.44 10.11 -8.11
C ARG A 74 4.96 9.89 -9.53
N GLU A 75 5.79 9.30 -10.38
CA GLU A 75 5.40 8.90 -11.73
C GLU A 75 4.28 7.87 -11.67
N LEU A 76 4.49 6.75 -10.98
CA LEU A 76 3.51 5.66 -10.88
C LEU A 76 2.18 6.13 -10.27
N LEU A 77 2.23 6.95 -9.21
CA LEU A 77 1.01 7.54 -8.63
C LEU A 77 0.34 8.53 -9.57
N ARG A 78 1.07 9.29 -10.36
CA ARG A 78 0.44 10.17 -11.35
C ARG A 78 -0.29 9.35 -12.40
N ASP A 79 0.36 8.32 -12.94
CA ASP A 79 -0.20 7.47 -13.98
C ASP A 79 -1.46 6.75 -13.49
N HIS A 80 -1.39 6.18 -12.27
CA HIS A 80 -2.57 5.58 -11.63
C HIS A 80 -3.67 6.63 -11.37
N GLY A 81 -3.32 7.80 -10.84
CA GLY A 81 -4.26 8.89 -10.63
C GLY A 81 -4.94 9.37 -11.93
N GLU A 82 -4.24 9.34 -13.05
CA GLU A 82 -4.82 9.62 -14.36
C GLU A 82 -5.79 8.53 -14.82
N SER A 83 -5.48 7.26 -14.60
CA SER A 83 -6.33 6.13 -15.00
C SER A 83 -7.66 6.08 -14.26
N ILE A 84 -7.66 6.43 -12.96
CA ILE A 84 -8.88 6.44 -12.11
C ILE A 84 -9.53 7.83 -12.00
N GLY A 85 -9.02 8.84 -12.69
CA GLY A 85 -9.55 10.22 -12.66
C GLY A 85 -9.26 10.99 -11.37
N GLN A 86 -8.35 10.51 -10.52
CA GLN A 86 -7.86 11.18 -9.31
C GLN A 86 -6.49 11.83 -9.55
N ARG A 87 -6.45 12.90 -10.35
CA ARG A 87 -5.19 13.63 -10.62
C ARG A 87 -4.64 14.30 -9.36
N GLY A 88 -3.31 14.33 -9.23
CA GLY A 88 -2.61 15.02 -8.15
C GLY A 88 -2.35 14.16 -6.90
N ILE A 89 -2.68 12.86 -6.93
CA ILE A 89 -2.41 11.94 -5.80
C ILE A 89 -0.92 11.81 -5.50
N GLU A 90 -0.06 11.98 -6.50
CA GLU A 90 1.39 11.94 -6.37
C GLU A 90 1.96 13.07 -5.51
N LEU A 91 1.19 14.15 -5.32
CA LEU A 91 1.59 15.30 -4.51
C LEU A 91 1.42 15.02 -3.00
N ALA A 92 0.57 14.06 -2.64
CA ALA A 92 0.33 13.70 -1.25
C ALA A 92 0.06 12.18 -1.09
N PRO A 93 1.07 11.31 -1.28
CA PRO A 93 0.91 9.86 -1.26
C PRO A 93 0.24 9.32 0.02
N VAL A 94 0.66 9.82 1.19
CA VAL A 94 0.06 9.42 2.48
C VAL A 94 -1.39 9.87 2.61
N ALA A 95 -1.71 11.07 2.12
CA ALA A 95 -3.09 11.53 2.13
C ALA A 95 -3.97 10.74 1.15
N PHE A 96 -3.40 10.25 0.05
CA PHE A 96 -4.08 9.31 -0.84
C PHE A 96 -4.37 7.99 -0.13
N ALA A 97 -3.36 7.35 0.48
CA ALA A 97 -3.55 6.10 1.23
C ALA A 97 -4.61 6.21 2.35
N ASN A 98 -4.56 7.28 3.15
CA ASN A 98 -5.55 7.53 4.19
C ASN A 98 -6.98 7.72 3.64
N ARG A 99 -7.14 8.24 2.42
CA ARG A 99 -8.46 8.32 1.76
C ARG A 99 -8.90 6.95 1.26
N SER A 100 -8.03 6.20 0.59
CA SER A 100 -8.34 4.87 0.06
C SER A 100 -8.76 3.91 1.17
N TRP A 101 -7.99 3.79 2.25
CA TRP A 101 -8.38 2.93 3.38
C TRP A 101 -9.67 3.37 4.07
N LYS A 102 -9.98 4.67 4.04
CA LYS A 102 -11.27 5.16 4.54
C LYS A 102 -12.42 4.78 3.60
N GLU A 103 -12.21 4.85 2.30
CA GLU A 103 -13.21 4.42 1.30
C GLU A 103 -13.47 2.92 1.41
N ASP A 104 -12.43 2.09 1.56
CA ASP A 104 -12.54 0.65 1.81
C ASP A 104 -13.31 0.37 3.10
N TRP A 105 -12.97 1.08 4.18
CA TRP A 105 -13.64 0.99 5.47
C TRP A 105 -15.13 1.32 5.39
N ASP A 106 -15.46 2.41 4.69
CA ASP A 106 -16.82 2.88 4.52
C ASP A 106 -17.61 1.97 3.56
N SER A 107 -16.93 1.22 2.69
CA SER A 107 -17.55 0.30 1.71
C SER A 107 -17.60 -1.15 2.16
N ARG A 108 -16.94 -1.51 3.27
CA ARG A 108 -16.83 -2.90 3.73
C ARG A 108 -18.17 -3.54 4.00
N TRP A 109 -18.22 -4.86 3.80
CA TRP A 109 -19.34 -5.68 4.24
C TRP A 109 -18.91 -6.62 5.37
N PRO A 110 -19.80 -6.86 6.35
CA PRO A 110 -21.12 -6.27 6.51
C PRO A 110 -21.12 -4.83 7.08
N GLN A 111 -22.11 -4.03 6.67
CA GLN A 111 -22.38 -2.70 7.24
C GLN A 111 -23.17 -2.84 8.55
N TRP A 112 -22.50 -2.72 9.69
CA TRP A 112 -23.14 -2.84 11.01
C TRP A 112 -23.84 -1.55 11.44
N PRO A 113 -24.89 -1.61 12.28
CA PRO A 113 -25.40 -0.44 12.99
C PRO A 113 -24.26 0.26 13.77
N ARG A 114 -24.24 1.60 13.78
CA ARG A 114 -23.13 2.40 14.32
C ARG A 114 -22.66 2.02 15.73
N TRP A 115 -23.56 1.54 16.59
CA TRP A 115 -23.22 1.14 17.96
C TRP A 115 -22.41 -0.17 18.00
N LEU A 116 -22.74 -1.13 17.12
CA LEU A 116 -22.06 -2.41 17.03
C LEU A 116 -20.73 -2.22 16.33
N ASP A 117 -20.72 -1.38 15.29
CA ASP A 117 -19.52 -1.06 14.55
C ASP A 117 -18.42 -0.45 15.43
N LYS A 118 -18.78 0.57 16.23
CA LYS A 118 -17.86 1.17 17.21
C LYS A 118 -17.34 0.17 18.25
N ARG A 119 -18.13 -0.84 18.60
CA ARG A 119 -17.75 -1.86 19.59
C ARG A 119 -16.78 -2.88 19.00
N LEU A 120 -17.05 -3.34 17.77
CA LEU A 120 -16.21 -4.32 17.08
C LEU A 120 -14.92 -3.69 16.55
N HIS A 121 -14.97 -2.40 16.22
CA HIS A 121 -13.89 -1.68 15.58
C HIS A 121 -13.64 -0.33 16.27
N PRO A 122 -13.09 -0.34 17.49
CA PRO A 122 -12.92 0.87 18.29
C PRO A 122 -11.93 1.88 17.70
N HIS A 123 -11.04 1.43 16.81
CA HIS A 123 -10.00 2.25 16.20
C HIS A 123 -10.38 2.82 14.83
N GLY A 124 -11.48 2.36 14.22
CA GLY A 124 -11.91 2.80 12.90
C GLY A 124 -10.98 2.34 11.77
N PRO A 125 -10.96 3.06 10.63
CA PRO A 125 -10.07 2.74 9.52
C PRO A 125 -8.60 2.92 9.90
N ILE A 126 -7.74 2.19 9.21
CA ILE A 126 -6.29 2.34 9.26
C ILE A 126 -5.90 3.78 8.86
N GLN A 127 -4.88 4.33 9.52
CA GLN A 127 -4.31 5.64 9.21
C GLN A 127 -2.78 5.63 9.32
N ALA A 128 -2.13 6.25 8.34
CA ALA A 128 -0.69 6.51 8.22
C ALA A 128 -0.27 7.88 8.76
#